data_AF-A0AA38L3E5-F1
#
_entry.id   AF-A0AA38L3E5-F1
#
_cell.length_a   1.000
_cell.length_b   1.000
_cell.length_c   1.000
_cell.angle_alpha   90.00
_cell.angle_beta   90.00
_cell.angle_gamma   90.00
#
_symmetry.space_group_name_H-M   'P 1'
#
loop_
_entity.id
_entity.type
_entity.pdbx_description
1 polymer ?
#
loop_
_entity_poly.entity_id
_entity_poly.type
_entity_poly.pdbx_seq_one_letter_code
_entity_poly.pdbx_strand_id
1 'polypeptide(L)'
;QYFIRQATASTIARRVQLLGEPIATAAQVAVESLRRDGGVGGVIVLDSEGNVATPLNCEGMYRGLIREDGVPKTAIFNDEVLE
;
A
#
# COMPACT_ATOMS: atom_id res chain seq x y z
N GLN A 1 7.82 7.29 13.45
CA GLN A 1 7.77 8.71 13.00
C GLN A 1 7.91 8.88 11.48
N TYR A 2 8.38 7.88 10.73
CA TYR A 2 8.71 8.01 9.30
C TYR A 2 7.52 8.30 8.37
N PHE A 3 6.35 7.71 8.61
CA PHE A 3 5.14 7.96 7.81
C PHE A 3 4.73 9.43 7.77
N ILE A 4 4.80 10.13 8.93
CA ILE A 4 4.49 11.55 9.03
C ILE A 4 5.57 12.37 8.31
N ARG A 5 6.84 12.06 8.54
CA ARG A 5 7.98 12.78 7.93
C ARG A 5 7.98 12.70 6.40
N GLN A 6 7.63 11.54 5.84
CA GLN A 6 7.55 11.32 4.40
C GLN A 6 6.18 11.65 3.80
N ALA A 7 5.20 12.04 4.64
CA ALA A 7 3.81 12.23 4.26
C ALA A 7 3.29 11.07 3.37
N THR A 8 3.57 9.82 3.73
CA THR A 8 3.48 8.63 2.86
C THR A 8 2.20 8.56 2.05
N ALA A 9 1.03 8.73 2.68
CA ALA A 9 -0.26 8.69 1.99
C ALA A 9 -0.40 9.81 0.93
N SER A 10 -0.03 11.05 1.29
CA SER A 10 -0.04 12.17 0.35
C SER A 10 0.97 11.96 -0.78
N THR A 11 2.13 11.36 -0.49
CA THR A 11 3.14 11.06 -1.50
C THR A 11 2.62 10.05 -2.51
N ILE A 12 1.94 8.99 -2.08
CA ILE A 12 1.29 8.02 -2.98
C ILE A 12 0.29 8.72 -3.89
N ALA A 13 -0.63 9.50 -3.32
CA ALA A 13 -1.65 10.24 -4.08
C ALA A 13 -1.02 11.20 -5.10
N ARG A 14 0.04 11.93 -4.72
CA ARG A 14 0.77 12.84 -5.61
C ARG A 14 1.49 12.12 -6.73
N ARG A 15 2.05 10.94 -6.48
CA ARG A 15 2.69 10.13 -7.54
C ARG A 15 1.67 9.67 -8.57
N VAL A 16 0.51 9.18 -8.13
CA VAL A 16 -0.58 8.83 -9.05
C VAL A 16 -1.04 10.07 -9.83
N GLN A 17 -1.30 11.19 -9.14
CA GLN A 17 -1.84 12.39 -9.77
C GLN A 17 -0.86 13.10 -10.71
N LEU A 18 0.42 13.20 -10.34
CA LEU A 18 1.41 14.04 -11.04
C LEU A 18 2.30 13.23 -11.99
N LEU A 19 2.55 11.95 -11.69
CA LEU A 19 3.39 11.08 -12.52
C LEU A 19 2.56 10.09 -13.35
N GLY A 20 1.26 9.97 -13.11
CA GLY A 20 0.41 9.00 -13.79
C GLY A 20 0.78 7.55 -13.46
N GLU A 21 1.42 7.31 -12.31
CA GLU A 21 1.83 5.97 -11.91
C GLU A 21 0.62 5.12 -11.50
N PRO A 22 0.60 3.82 -11.84
CA PRO A 22 -0.36 2.89 -11.26
C PRO A 22 -0.28 2.92 -9.73
N ILE A 23 -1.44 2.84 -9.04
CA ILE A 23 -1.48 2.98 -7.57
C ILE A 23 -0.63 1.93 -6.85
N ALA A 24 -0.52 0.72 -7.41
CA ALA A 24 0.35 -0.34 -6.90
C ALA A 24 1.83 0.06 -6.92
N THR A 25 2.30 0.61 -8.04
CA THR A 25 3.67 1.10 -8.21
C THR A 25 3.95 2.26 -7.26
N ALA A 26 3.05 3.25 -7.19
CA ALA A 26 3.19 4.41 -6.33
C ALA A 26 3.29 4.01 -4.84
N ALA A 27 2.45 3.06 -4.41
CA ALA A 27 2.46 2.54 -3.05
C ALA A 27 3.74 1.74 -2.74
N GLN A 28 4.20 0.90 -3.67
CA GLN A 28 5.43 0.12 -3.48
C GLN A 28 6.66 1.02 -3.37
N VAL A 29 6.77 2.06 -4.20
CA VAL A 29 7.86 3.04 -4.09
C VAL A 29 7.81 3.79 -2.76
N ALA A 30 6.63 4.14 -2.26
CA ALA A 30 6.50 4.82 -0.97
C ALA A 30 6.91 3.93 0.21
N VAL A 31 6.53 2.64 0.19
CA VAL A 31 6.94 1.67 1.22
C VAL A 31 8.43 1.36 1.17
N GLU A 32 9.03 1.31 -0.02
CA GLU A 32 10.48 1.15 -0.17
C GLU A 32 11.23 2.42 0.30
N SER A 33 10.71 3.61 0.02
CA SER A 33 11.24 4.87 0.57
C SER A 33 11.18 4.88 2.10
N LEU A 34 10.08 4.38 2.69
CA LEU A 34 9.97 4.21 4.13
C LEU A 34 11.05 3.27 4.67
N ARG A 35 11.26 2.13 4.01
CA ARG A 35 12.27 1.13 4.39
C ARG A 35 13.66 1.75 4.45
N ARG A 36 14.04 2.52 3.43
CA ARG A 36 15.36 3.17 3.32
C ARG A 36 15.64 4.14 4.47
N ASP A 37 14.63 4.84 4.94
CA ASP A 37 14.77 5.78 6.06
C ASP A 37 14.70 5.09 7.44
N GLY A 38 14.44 3.77 7.49
CA GLY A 38 14.28 3.00 8.72
C GLY A 38 12.83 2.90 9.21
N GLY A 39 11.86 3.32 8.40
CA GLY A 39 10.44 3.14 8.65
C GLY A 39 9.98 1.72 8.36
N VAL A 40 9.24 1.14 9.31
CA VAL A 40 8.66 -0.21 9.20
C VAL A 40 7.13 -0.12 9.22
N GLY A 41 6.47 -0.82 8.29
CA GLY A 41 5.02 -0.89 8.17
C GLY A 41 4.54 -1.22 6.75
N GLY A 42 3.26 -0.95 6.49
CA GLY A 42 2.64 -1.13 5.20
C GLY A 42 1.51 -0.12 4.97
N VAL A 43 0.93 -0.15 3.78
CA VAL A 43 -0.20 0.69 3.39
C VAL A 43 -1.24 -0.16 2.69
N ILE A 44 -2.51 0.22 2.84
CA ILE A 44 -3.63 -0.30 2.06
C ILE A 44 -4.09 0.85 1.17
N VAL A 45 -4.11 0.64 -0.15
CA VAL A 45 -4.46 1.67 -1.12
C VAL A 45 -5.51 1.15 -2.10
N LEU A 46 -6.41 2.05 -2.50
CA LEU A 46 -7.49 1.83 -3.45
C LEU A 46 -7.59 3.07 -4.34
N ASP A 47 -7.63 2.89 -5.66
CA ASP A 47 -7.87 3.99 -6.59
C ASP A 47 -9.35 4.07 -7.03
N SER A 48 -9.67 5.09 -7.83
CA SER A 48 -11.01 5.32 -8.37
C SER A 48 -11.47 4.27 -9.39
N GLU A 49 -10.55 3.46 -9.91
CA GLU A 49 -10.83 2.40 -10.88
C GLU A 49 -11.03 1.03 -10.20
N GLY A 50 -10.90 0.98 -8.87
CA GLY A 50 -11.06 -0.26 -8.10
C GLY A 50 -9.76 -1.07 -7.95
N ASN A 51 -8.62 -0.55 -8.40
CA ASN A 51 -7.35 -1.25 -8.22
C ASN A 51 -6.89 -1.11 -6.77
N VAL A 52 -6.49 -2.24 -6.18
CA VAL A 52 -6.04 -2.33 -4.79
C VAL A 52 -4.61 -2.80 -4.74
N ALA A 53 -3.82 -2.22 -3.83
CA ALA A 53 -2.51 -2.74 -3.46
C ALA A 53 -2.30 -2.69 -1.95
N THR A 54 -1.54 -3.65 -1.43
CA THR A 54 -1.26 -3.74 0.01
C THR A 54 0.23 -3.94 0.34
N PRO A 55 1.15 -3.12 -0.23
CA PRO A 55 2.58 -3.32 0.00
C PRO A 55 2.94 -3.08 1.47
N LEU A 56 3.85 -3.92 1.97
CA LEU A 56 4.43 -3.81 3.30
C LEU A 56 5.93 -4.14 3.27
N ASN A 57 6.67 -3.64 4.25
CA ASN A 57 8.09 -3.95 4.43
C ASN A 57 8.39 -4.67 5.77
N CYS A 58 7.34 -5.00 6.53
CA CYS A 58 7.38 -5.79 7.76
C CYS A 58 7.01 -7.27 7.50
N GLU A 59 7.16 -8.11 8.53
CA GLU A 59 6.82 -9.55 8.43
C GLU A 59 5.33 -9.79 8.18
N GLY A 60 4.47 -8.90 8.68
CA GLY A 60 3.04 -8.97 8.44
C GLY A 60 2.30 -7.68 8.74
N MET A 61 1.09 -7.60 8.19
CA MET A 61 0.08 -6.56 8.38
C MET A 61 -1.29 -7.23 8.31
N TYR A 62 -2.04 -7.21 9.41
CA TYR A 62 -3.44 -7.64 9.44
C TYR A 62 -4.24 -6.80 8.46
N ARG A 63 -4.76 -7.44 7.41
CA ARG A 63 -5.43 -6.73 6.32
C ARG A 63 -6.52 -7.60 5.71
N GLY A 64 -7.54 -6.92 5.18
CA GLY A 64 -8.64 -7.56 4.48
C GLY A 64 -9.15 -6.71 3.32
N LEU A 65 -9.83 -7.37 2.40
CA LEU A 65 -10.40 -6.78 1.19
C LEU A 65 -11.74 -7.42 0.89
N ILE A 66 -12.72 -6.61 0.51
CA ILE A 66 -13.99 -7.04 -0.08
C ILE A 66 -14.12 -6.32 -1.41
N ARG A 67 -14.38 -7.06 -2.48
CA ARG A 67 -14.67 -6.50 -3.82
C ARG A 67 -16.17 -6.59 -4.10
N GLU A 68 -16.56 -6.22 -5.31
CA GLU A 68 -17.96 -6.29 -5.77
C GLU A 68 -18.54 -7.71 -5.72
N ASP A 69 -17.70 -8.75 -5.70
CA ASP A 69 -18.10 -10.15 -5.48
C ASP A 69 -18.65 -10.43 -4.07
N GLY A 70 -18.45 -9.51 -3.12
CA GLY A 70 -18.87 -9.64 -1.73
C GLY A 70 -18.09 -10.68 -0.93
N VAL A 71 -17.02 -11.27 -1.50
CA VAL A 71 -16.24 -12.32 -0.85
C VAL A 71 -15.13 -11.69 0.00
N PRO A 72 -15.16 -11.83 1.34
CA PRO A 72 -14.11 -11.28 2.20
C PRO A 72 -12.83 -12.10 2.06
N LYS A 73 -11.73 -11.40 1.83
CA LYS A 73 -10.37 -11.95 1.73
C LYS A 73 -9.50 -11.35 2.82
N THR A 74 -8.65 -12.15 3.44
CA THR A 74 -7.80 -11.72 4.57
C THR A 74 -6.40 -12.28 4.41
N ALA A 75 -5.41 -11.52 4.84
CA ALA A 75 -4.03 -11.97 4.96
C ALA A 75 -3.34 -11.29 6.14
N ILE A 76 -2.27 -11.89 6.64
CA ILE A 76 -1.44 -11.40 7.73
C ILE A 76 -0.01 -11.27 7.24
N PHE A 77 0.57 -12.31 6.66
CA PHE A 77 1.99 -12.33 6.31
C PHE A 77 2.27 -11.66 4.96
N ASN A 78 3.54 -11.33 4.71
CA ASN A 78 3.97 -10.62 3.49
C ASN A 78 3.98 -11.52 2.24
N ASP A 79 4.16 -12.82 2.40
CA ASP A 79 4.13 -13.83 1.35
C ASP A 79 2.71 -14.26 0.94
N GLU A 80 1.70 -13.85 1.72
CA GLU A 80 0.30 -14.11 1.41
C GLU A 80 -0.24 -13.06 0.42
N VAL A 81 -0.80 -13.55 -0.69
CA VAL A 81 -1.46 -12.71 -1.69
C VAL A 81 -2.95 -12.59 -1.34
N LEU A 82 -3.48 -11.36 -1.29
CA LEU A 82 -4.93 -11.14 -1.30
C LEU A 82 -5.41 -11.24 -2.75
N GLU A 83 -5.68 -12.47 -3.19
CA GLU A 83 -6.39 -12.76 -4.44
C GLU A 83 -7.87 -12.55 -4.29
#